data_AF-A0A535JJ46-F1
#
_entry.id   AF-A0A535JJ46-F1
#
_cell.length_a   1.000
_cell.length_b   1.000
_cell.length_c   1.000
_cell.angle_alpha   90.00
_cell.angle_beta   90.00
_cell.angle_gamma   90.00
#
_symmetry.space_group_name_H-M   'P 1'
#
loop_
_entity.id
_entity.type
_entity.pdbx_description
1 polymer ?
#
loop_
_entity_poly.entity_id
_entity_poly.type
_entity_poly.pdbx_seq_one_letter_code
_entity_poly.pdbx_strand_id
1 'polypeptide(L)'
;MITPRTVIGARFMKAGRMYFFETGGTNDVELNDFVIVRTELGEDAARVAILPTDSPLVMVDPPLGIVVRKANGADLFAMNKHKRMEEDASRAA
;
A
#
# COMPACT_ATOMS: atom_id res chain seq x y z
N MET A 1 -18.28 -15.94 11.66
CA MET A 1 -17.33 -15.41 12.66
C MET A 1 -16.37 -14.49 11.92
N ILE A 2 -16.28 -13.22 12.31
CA ILE A 2 -15.24 -12.33 11.79
C ILE A 2 -13.99 -12.64 12.62
N THR A 3 -13.04 -13.37 12.07
CA THR A 3 -11.73 -13.52 12.69
C THR A 3 -11.08 -12.14 12.75
N PRO A 4 -10.58 -11.66 13.89
CA PRO A 4 -9.88 -10.38 13.93
C PRO A 4 -8.65 -10.49 13.03
N ARG A 5 -8.60 -9.63 12.00
CA ARG A 5 -7.47 -9.55 11.07
C ARG A 5 -6.87 -8.17 11.20
N THR A 6 -5.59 -8.13 11.55
CA THR A 6 -4.84 -6.88 11.57
C THR A 6 -4.66 -6.39 10.14
N VAL A 7 -5.12 -5.18 9.86
CA VAL A 7 -5.03 -4.53 8.56
C VAL A 7 -4.16 -3.28 8.63
N ILE A 8 -3.53 -2.95 7.52
CA ILE A 8 -2.87 -1.67 7.27
C ILE A 8 -3.72 -0.87 6.29
N GLY A 9 -3.95 0.40 6.60
CA GLY A 9 -4.48 1.33 5.61
C GLY A 9 -3.35 1.90 4.78
N ALA A 10 -3.29 1.59 3.48
CA ALA A 10 -2.33 2.16 2.54
C ALA A 10 -2.99 2.72 1.27
N ARG A 11 -2.44 3.81 0.72
CA ARG A 11 -2.94 4.47 -0.49
C ARG A 11 -1.96 4.31 -1.63
N PHE A 12 -2.47 4.01 -2.83
CA PHE A 12 -1.64 4.03 -4.03
C PHE A 12 -1.24 5.46 -4.39
N MET A 13 -0.07 5.62 -5.01
CA MET A 13 0.42 6.94 -5.41
C MET A 13 -0.53 7.65 -6.39
N LYS A 14 -1.18 6.90 -7.30
CA LYS A 14 -2.09 7.45 -8.32
C LYS A 14 -3.52 7.65 -7.84
N ALA A 15 -4.05 6.71 -7.06
CA ALA A 15 -5.50 6.58 -6.91
C ALA A 15 -6.12 7.52 -5.86
N GLY A 16 -5.33 8.11 -4.96
CA GLY A 16 -5.81 9.03 -3.90
C GLY A 16 -6.76 8.42 -2.87
N ARG A 17 -7.41 7.30 -3.19
CA ARG A 17 -8.31 6.52 -2.34
C ARG A 17 -7.52 5.72 -1.31
N MET A 18 -8.15 5.54 -0.15
CA MET A 18 -7.64 4.73 0.94
C MET A 18 -8.06 3.27 0.74
N TYR A 19 -7.13 2.33 0.91
CA TYR A 19 -7.42 0.89 0.84
C TYR A 19 -6.86 0.18 2.06
N PHE A 20 -7.48 -0.95 2.41
CA PHE A 20 -7.04 -1.81 3.50
C PHE A 20 -6.41 -3.07 2.96
N PHE A 21 -5.31 -3.49 3.58
CA PHE A 21 -4.59 -4.71 3.24
C PHE A 21 -4.35 -5.50 4.51
N GLU A 22 -4.45 -6.83 4.44
CA GLU A 22 -4.03 -7.67 5.55
C GLU A 22 -2.52 -7.53 5.74
N THR A 23 -2.06 -7.45 6.98
CA THR A 23 -0.63 -7.22 7.28
C THR A 23 0.30 -8.32 6.73
N GLY A 24 -0.21 -9.55 6.52
CA GLY A 24 0.62 -10.67 6.08
C GLY A 24 1.79 -10.99 7.03
N GLY A 25 1.71 -10.55 8.29
CA GLY A 25 2.81 -10.61 9.27
C GLY A 25 3.74 -9.39 9.27
N THR A 26 3.57 -8.45 8.34
CA THR A 26 4.31 -7.17 8.30
C THR A 26 3.65 -6.15 9.21
N ASN A 27 4.14 -6.05 10.45
CA ASN A 27 3.62 -5.10 11.45
C ASN A 27 4.59 -3.94 11.76
N ASP A 28 5.86 -4.08 11.41
CA ASP A 28 6.90 -3.08 11.69
C ASP A 28 6.94 -1.99 10.61
N VAL A 29 5.90 -1.17 10.55
CA VAL A 29 5.75 -0.07 9.58
C VAL A 29 5.45 1.24 10.29
N GLU A 30 5.93 2.34 9.72
CA GLU A 30 5.64 3.69 10.18
C GLU A 30 4.70 4.42 9.22
N LEU A 31 4.15 5.55 9.67
CA LEU A 31 3.36 6.41 8.80
C LEU A 31 4.23 6.94 7.65
N ASN A 32 3.68 6.92 6.44
CA ASN A 32 4.36 7.26 5.19
C ASN A 32 5.42 6.27 4.70
N ASP A 33 5.64 5.14 5.38
CA ASP A 33 6.39 4.05 4.79
C ASP A 33 5.72 3.57 3.50
N PHE A 34 6.54 3.11 2.55
CA PHE A 34 6.04 2.37 1.41
C PHE A 34 6.07 0.89 1.71
N VAL A 35 4.98 0.20 1.37
CA VAL A 35 4.86 -1.25 1.45
C VAL A 35 4.55 -1.80 0.08
N ILE A 36 5.05 -3.00 -0.19
CA ILE A 36 4.68 -3.78 -1.37
C ILE A 36 3.47 -4.61 -0.99
N VAL A 37 2.37 -4.41 -1.72
CA VAL A 37 1.12 -5.13 -1.56
C VAL A 37 0.91 -6.06 -2.74
N ARG A 38 0.29 -7.22 -2.50
CA ARG A 38 -0.15 -8.13 -3.56
C ARG A 38 -1.67 -8.09 -3.65
N THR A 39 -2.16 -7.70 -4.82
CA THR A 39 -3.57 -7.65 -5.19
C THR A 39 -3.84 -8.67 -6.30
N GLU A 40 -5.11 -8.81 -6.70
CA GLU A 40 -5.48 -9.64 -7.86
C GLU A 40 -4.83 -9.18 -9.17
N LEU A 41 -4.47 -7.90 -9.27
CA LEU A 41 -3.81 -7.31 -10.45
C LEU A 41 -2.29 -7.45 -10.43
N GLY A 42 -1.71 -7.99 -9.35
CA GLY A 42 -0.27 -8.13 -9.16
C GLY A 42 0.25 -7.34 -7.96
N GLU A 43 1.58 -7.16 -7.93
CA GLU A 43 2.25 -6.40 -6.88
C GLU A 43 2.34 -4.92 -7.21
N ASP A 44 2.10 -4.08 -6.20
CA ASP A 44 2.21 -2.63 -6.33
C ASP A 44 2.69 -2.00 -5.02
N ALA A 45 3.16 -0.76 -5.08
CA ALA A 45 3.60 0.01 -3.93
C ALA A 45 2.47 0.90 -3.40
N ALA A 46 2.21 0.80 -2.10
CA ALA A 46 1.24 1.63 -1.41
C ALA A 46 1.90 2.35 -0.23
N ARG A 47 1.48 3.58 0.03
CA ARG A 47 1.97 4.40 1.14
C ARG A 47 1.09 4.23 2.36
N VAL A 48 1.68 3.84 3.49
CA VAL A 48 1.01 3.66 4.78
C VAL A 48 0.41 4.98 5.26
N ALA A 49 -0.88 4.94 5.61
CA ALA A 49 -1.63 6.06 6.16
C ALA A 49 -2.32 5.70 7.49
N ILE A 50 -2.58 4.41 7.73
CA ILE A 50 -3.09 3.88 9.00
C ILE A 50 -2.20 2.69 9.37
N LEU A 51 -1.65 2.73 10.58
CA LEU A 51 -0.80 1.68 11.14
C LEU A 51 -1.58 0.37 11.34
N PRO A 52 -0.89 -0.78 11.47
CA PRO A 52 -1.51 -2.06 11.75
C PRO A 52 -2.52 -1.97 12.89
N THR A 53 -3.78 -2.31 12.60
CA THR A 53 -4.87 -2.29 13.58
C THR A 53 -5.90 -3.37 13.27
N ASP A 54 -6.50 -3.93 14.31
CA ASP A 54 -7.60 -4.89 14.28
C ASP A 54 -8.96 -4.22 14.59
N SER A 55 -9.00 -2.88 14.64
CA SER A 55 -10.21 -2.13 14.94
C SER A 55 -11.32 -2.38 13.90
N PRO A 56 -12.53 -2.78 14.32
CA PRO A 56 -13.63 -3.04 13.39
C PRO A 56 -14.08 -1.79 12.63
N LEU A 57 -13.84 -0.58 13.16
CA LEU A 57 -14.10 0.69 12.46
C LEU A 57 -13.25 0.86 11.19
N VAL A 58 -12.12 0.16 11.14
CA VAL A 58 -11.18 0.17 10.01
C VAL A 58 -11.52 -0.96 9.02
N MET A 59 -12.30 -1.95 9.45
CA MET A 59 -12.69 -3.13 8.67
C MET A 59 -14.07 -2.99 8.01
N VAL A 60 -14.43 -1.78 7.56
CA VAL A 60 -15.71 -1.55 6.86
C VAL A 60 -15.72 -2.23 5.48
N ASP A 61 -14.57 -2.22 4.82
CA ASP A 61 -14.37 -2.85 3.50
C ASP A 61 -13.49 -4.11 3.62
N PRO A 62 -13.73 -5.14 2.79
CA PRO A 62 -12.84 -6.28 2.71
C PRO A 62 -11.43 -5.84 2.27
N PRO A 63 -10.36 -6.45 2.79
CA PRO A 63 -9.01 -6.14 2.36
C PRO A 63 -8.84 -6.36 0.86
N LEU A 64 -8.23 -5.40 0.18
CA LEU A 64 -7.94 -5.46 -1.27
C LEU A 64 -6.85 -6.48 -1.60
N GLY A 65 -6.08 -6.90 -0.59
CA GLY A 65 -4.99 -7.83 -0.73
C GLY A 65 -4.17 -7.95 0.55
N ILE A 66 -2.93 -8.38 0.41
CA ILE A 66 -2.00 -8.59 1.53
C ILE A 66 -0.75 -7.72 1.38
N VAL A 67 -0.19 -7.28 2.49
CA VAL A 67 1.15 -6.70 2.55
C VAL A 67 2.18 -7.82 2.47
N VAL A 68 3.08 -7.73 1.51
CA VAL A 68 4.17 -8.71 1.30
C VAL A 68 5.38 -8.34 2.14
N ARG A 69 5.77 -7.06 2.12
CA ARG A 69 6.95 -6.52 2.83
C ARG A 69 6.98 -4.98 2.81
N LYS A 70 7.86 -4.40 3.62
CA LYS A 70 8.29 -3.00 3.42
C LYS A 70 8.99 -2.85 2.06
N ALA A 71 8.80 -1.70 1.43
CA ALA A 71 9.58 -1.31 0.28
C ALA A 71 11.05 -1.13 0.67
N ASN A 72 11.94 -1.63 -0.17
CA ASN A 72 13.38 -1.45 -0.03
C ASN A 72 13.86 -0.28 -0.91
N GLY A 73 15.16 0.01 -0.86
CA GLY A 73 15.74 1.08 -1.67
C GLY A 73 15.48 0.93 -3.17
N ALA A 74 15.61 -0.29 -3.71
CA ALA A 74 15.39 -0.55 -5.14
C ALA A 74 13.93 -0.27 -5.57
N ASP A 75 12.96 -0.64 -4.73
CA ASP A 75 11.56 -0.33 -4.98
C ASP A 75 11.33 1.19 -5.03
N LEU A 76 11.91 1.93 -4.06
CA LEU A 76 11.79 3.39 -4.00
C LEU A 76 12.44 4.07 -5.21
N PHE A 77 13.58 3.54 -5.69
CA PHE A 77 14.21 4.02 -6.92
C PHE A 77 13.33 3.76 -8.14
N ALA A 78 12.73 2.57 -8.26
CA ALA A 78 11.83 2.24 -9.35
C ALA A 78 10.57 3.14 -9.34
N MET A 79 9.97 3.35 -8.18
CA MET A 79 8.84 4.27 -7.99
C MET A 79 9.17 5.71 -8.43
N ASN A 80 10.31 6.25 -7.98
CA ASN A 80 10.74 7.59 -8.36
C ASN A 80 11.03 7.71 -9.86
N LYS A 81 11.63 6.68 -10.46
CA LYS A 81 11.87 6.64 -11.91
C LYS A 81 10.56 6.64 -12.70
N HIS A 82 9.59 5.81 -12.30
CA HIS A 82 8.27 5.76 -12.93
C HIS A 82 7.56 7.10 -12.83
N LYS A 83 7.56 7.72 -11.64
CA LYS A 83 6.96 9.05 -11.44
C LYS A 83 7.57 10.11 -12.36
N ARG A 84 8.90 10.15 -12.50
CA ARG A 84 9.58 11.09 -13.41
C ARG A 84 9.24 10.86 -14.87
N MET A 85 9.24 9.60 -15.31
CA MET A 85 8.90 9.25 -16.69
C MET A 85 7.45 9.62 -17.03
N GLU A 86 6.53 9.44 -16.09
CA GLU A 86 5.13 9.87 -16.26
C GLU A 86 4.99 11.40 -16.31
N GLU A 87 5.69 12.13 -15.44
CA GLU A 87 5.71 13.60 -15.47
C GLU A 87 6.26 14.14 -16.80
N ASP A 88 7.31 13.53 -17.34
CA ASP A 88 7.89 13.96 -18.61
C ASP A 88 6.99 13.59 -19.81
N ALA A 89 6.37 12.40 -19.80
CA ALA A 89 5.40 12.01 -20.83
C ALA A 89 4.16 12.91 -20.82
N SER A 90 3.67 13.30 -19.64
CA SER A 90 2.51 14.19 -19.50
C SER A 90 2.77 15.62 -19.96
N ARG A 91 4.03 16.08 -19.94
CA ARG A 91 4.43 17.42 -20.40
C ARG A 91 4.70 17.49 -21.91
N ALA A 92 4.95 16.34 -22.54
CA ALA A 92 5.26 16.24 -23.97
C ALA A 92 4.03 15.93 -24.85
N ALA A 93 2.85 15.73 -24.25
CA ALA A 93 1.56 15.51 -24.91
C ALA A 93 0.72 16.79 -24.90
#